data_AF-F7NKF2-F1
#
_entry.id   AF-F7NKF2-F1
#
_cell.length_a   1.000
_cell.length_b   1.000
_cell.length_c   1.000
_cell.angle_alpha   90.00
_cell.angle_beta   90.00
_cell.angle_gamma   90.00
#
_symmetry.space_group_name_H-M   'P 1'
#
loop_
_entity.id
_entity.type
_entity.pdbx_description
1 polymer ?
#
loop_
_entity_poly.entity_id
_entity_poly.type
_entity_poly.pdbx_seq_one_letter_code
_entity_poly.pdbx_strand_id
1 'polypeptide(L)'
;MNGLIDRENMVKRLLALPAEIYEAEKKVAAAYEIQKTAQSLLKDLEDSLLFAVKEDGTKFISGKNEAERSAQIREHTKSSRETLQSLEDAVITSRLELSKLQNELASMKAIARLLEVSA
;
A
#
# COMPACT_ATOMS: atom_id res chain seq x y z
N MET A 1 29.01 23.65 7.58
CA MET A 1 28.81 22.25 8.00
C MET A 1 29.39 21.37 6.91
N ASN A 2 30.58 20.81 7.12
CA ASN A 2 31.29 20.01 6.12
C ASN A 2 30.55 18.69 5.91
N GLY A 3 30.01 18.50 4.72
CA GLY A 3 29.24 17.33 4.30
C GLY A 3 30.09 16.10 3.99
N LEU A 4 31.03 15.73 4.87
CA LEU A 4 31.60 14.40 4.85
C LEU A 4 30.85 13.54 5.86
N ILE A 5 30.12 12.55 5.37
CA ILE A 5 29.73 11.41 6.20
C ILE A 5 31.05 10.78 6.68
N ASP A 6 31.27 10.85 8.00
CA ASP A 6 32.41 10.17 8.63
C ASP A 6 32.31 8.65 8.38
N ARG A 7 33.46 7.99 8.16
CA ARG A 7 33.56 6.57 7.81
C ARG A 7 32.86 5.70 8.85
N GLU A 8 32.98 6.04 10.13
CA GLU A 8 32.29 5.33 11.21
C GLU A 8 30.76 5.42 11.08
N ASN A 9 30.24 6.61 10.76
CA ASN A 9 28.81 6.82 10.55
C ASN A 9 28.29 6.10 9.30
N MET A 10 29.11 6.02 8.24
CA MET A 10 28.77 5.26 7.03
C MET A 10 28.65 3.76 7.33
N VAL A 11 29.59 3.19 8.10
CA VAL A 11 29.56 1.78 8.52
C VAL A 11 28.33 1.51 9.38
N LYS A 12 28.06 2.36 10.38
CA LYS A 12 26.87 2.23 11.24
C LYS A 12 25.58 2.22 10.42
N ARG A 13 25.44 3.14 9.46
CA ARG A 13 24.24 3.22 8.61
C ARG A 13 24.11 2.00 7.68
N LEU A 14 25.21 1.57 7.04
CA LEU A 14 25.24 0.36 6.20
C LEU A 14 24.85 -0.91 6.97
N LEU A 15 25.20 -1.00 8.25
CA LEU A 15 24.82 -2.13 9.12
C LEU A 15 23.33 -2.07 9.53
N ALA A 16 22.76 -0.88 9.68
CA ALA A 16 21.36 -0.70 10.07
C ALA A 16 20.37 -0.90 8.90
N LEU A 17 20.74 -0.46 7.69
CA LEU A 17 19.88 -0.47 6.51
C LEU A 17 19.22 -1.82 6.19
N PRO A 18 19.90 -2.99 6.28
CA PRO A 18 19.26 -4.28 6.01
C PRO A 18 18.06 -4.57 6.93
N ALA A 19 18.17 -4.23 8.22
CA ALA A 19 17.07 -4.44 9.17
C ALA A 19 15.90 -3.48 8.90
N GLU A 20 16.19 -2.22 8.57
CA GLU A 20 15.17 -1.24 8.19
C GLU A 20 14.45 -1.60 6.89
N ILE A 21 15.19 -2.11 5.90
CA ILE A 21 14.64 -2.62 4.64
C ILE A 21 13.70 -3.79 4.92
N TYR A 22 14.10 -4.76 5.74
CA TYR A 22 13.27 -5.89 6.10
C TYR A 22 11.96 -5.48 6.78
N GLU A 23 12.01 -4.51 7.70
CA GLU A 23 10.79 -3.98 8.33
C GLU A 23 9.91 -3.21 7.33
N ALA A 24 10.50 -2.49 6.37
CA ALA A 24 9.74 -1.86 5.30
C ALA A 24 9.09 -2.88 4.35
N GLU A 25 9.78 -3.98 4.02
CA GLU A 25 9.22 -5.09 3.23
C GLU A 25 8.02 -5.74 3.94
N LYS A 26 8.12 -5.96 5.25
CA LYS A 26 6.99 -6.46 6.06
C LYS A 26 5.80 -5.51 6.03
N LYS A 27 6.01 -4.20 6.12
CA LYS A 27 4.94 -3.20 6.01
C LYS A 27 4.26 -3.25 4.65
N VAL A 28 5.04 -3.35 3.57
CA VAL A 28 4.50 -3.50 2.21
C VAL A 28 3.65 -4.77 2.12
N ALA A 29 4.15 -5.91 2.59
CA ALA A 29 3.42 -7.18 2.57
C ALA A 29 2.10 -7.08 3.36
N ALA A 30 2.14 -6.50 4.57
CA ALA A 30 0.94 -6.32 5.39
C ALA A 30 -0.09 -5.40 4.72
N ALA A 31 0.35 -4.28 4.14
CA ALA A 31 -0.54 -3.36 3.42
C ALA A 31 -1.22 -4.06 2.22
N TYR A 32 -0.47 -4.88 1.47
CA TYR A 32 -1.01 -5.66 0.37
C TYR A 32 -2.07 -6.68 0.81
N GLU A 33 -1.82 -7.43 1.89
CA GLU A 33 -2.79 -8.41 2.39
C GLU A 33 -4.08 -7.75 2.88
N ILE A 34 -3.97 -6.60 3.56
CA ILE A 34 -5.13 -5.82 4.02
C ILE A 34 -5.91 -5.29 2.80
N GLN A 35 -5.22 -4.70 1.82
CA GLN A 35 -5.84 -4.20 0.58
C GLN A 35 -6.60 -5.33 -0.14
N LYS A 36 -5.95 -6.48 -0.34
CA LYS A 36 -6.54 -7.64 -1.01
C LYS A 36 -7.78 -8.15 -0.27
N THR A 37 -7.73 -8.20 1.06
CA THR A 37 -8.87 -8.58 1.89
C THR A 37 -10.03 -7.60 1.72
N ALA A 38 -9.76 -6.29 1.77
CA ALA A 38 -10.77 -5.26 1.56
C ALA A 38 -11.40 -5.33 0.15
N GLN A 39 -10.61 -5.64 -0.89
CA GLN A 39 -11.12 -5.87 -2.24
C GLN A 39 -12.09 -7.05 -2.30
N SER A 40 -11.75 -8.16 -1.64
CA SER A 40 -12.64 -9.32 -1.57
C SER A 40 -13.95 -8.98 -0.85
N LEU A 41 -13.87 -8.32 0.31
CA LEU A 41 -15.04 -7.93 1.09
C LEU A 41 -15.95 -6.96 0.33
N LEU A 42 -15.37 -6.01 -0.40
CA LEU A 42 -16.14 -5.11 -1.25
C LEU A 42 -16.88 -5.89 -2.33
N LYS A 43 -16.21 -6.84 -2.99
CA LYS A 43 -16.85 -7.68 -4.01
C LYS A 43 -17.99 -8.51 -3.42
N ASP A 44 -17.76 -9.17 -2.29
CA ASP A 44 -18.78 -9.98 -1.61
C ASP A 44 -19.99 -9.11 -1.19
N LEU A 45 -19.75 -7.88 -0.75
CA LEU A 45 -20.80 -6.92 -0.44
C LEU A 45 -21.60 -6.52 -1.70
N GLU A 46 -20.92 -6.19 -2.79
CA GLU A 46 -21.56 -5.86 -4.08
C GLU A 46 -22.44 -7.01 -4.59
N ASP A 47 -21.93 -8.24 -4.52
CA ASP A 47 -22.65 -9.44 -4.91
C ASP A 47 -23.87 -9.67 -3.99
N SER A 48 -23.72 -9.48 -2.67
CA SER A 48 -24.83 -9.62 -1.72
C SER A 48 -25.95 -8.60 -1.96
N LEU A 49 -25.62 -7.36 -2.32
CA LEU A 49 -26.58 -6.30 -2.57
C LEU A 49 -27.46 -6.59 -3.79
N LEU A 50 -26.94 -7.29 -4.80
CA LEU A 50 -27.70 -7.67 -5.98
C LEU A 50 -28.88 -8.60 -5.66
N PHE A 51 -28.73 -9.43 -4.63
CA PHE A 51 -29.75 -10.39 -4.19
C PHE A 51 -30.49 -9.94 -2.93
N ALA A 52 -30.08 -8.85 -2.30
CA ALA A 52 -30.69 -8.33 -1.09
C ALA A 52 -32.15 -7.89 -1.33
N VAL A 53 -32.99 -8.17 -0.34
CA VAL A 53 -34.41 -7.84 -0.31
C VAL A 53 -34.68 -7.06 0.98
N LYS A 54 -35.55 -6.06 0.90
CA LYS A 54 -36.02 -5.28 2.05
C LYS A 54 -37.06 -6.08 2.85
N GLU A 55 -37.39 -5.59 4.04
CA GLU A 55 -38.39 -6.23 4.93
C GLU A 55 -39.78 -6.36 4.27
N ASP A 56 -40.12 -5.46 3.35
CA ASP A 56 -41.37 -5.48 2.59
C ASP A 56 -41.36 -6.45 1.38
N GLY A 57 -40.28 -7.22 1.21
CA GLY A 57 -40.12 -8.17 0.11
C GLY A 57 -39.69 -7.54 -1.21
N THR A 58 -39.46 -6.23 -1.26
CA THR A 58 -38.97 -5.54 -2.47
C THR A 58 -37.44 -5.64 -2.60
N LYS A 59 -36.93 -5.63 -3.84
CA LYS A 59 -35.48 -5.67 -4.08
C LYS A 59 -34.80 -4.44 -3.49
N PHE A 60 -33.67 -4.65 -2.84
CA PHE A 60 -32.85 -3.57 -2.31
C PHE A 60 -32.29 -2.71 -3.46
N ILE A 61 -31.81 -3.37 -4.51
CA ILE A 61 -31.40 -2.74 -5.77
C ILE A 61 -32.56 -2.83 -6.77
N SER A 62 -33.15 -1.67 -7.08
CA SER A 62 -34.37 -1.56 -7.89
C SER A 62 -34.14 -1.11 -9.34
N GLY A 63 -32.88 -0.82 -9.72
CA GLY A 63 -32.52 -0.31 -11.04
C GLY A 63 -33.00 -1.21 -12.20
N LYS A 64 -33.70 -0.60 -13.17
CA LYS A 64 -34.31 -1.29 -14.31
C LYS A 64 -33.30 -1.61 -15.41
N ASN A 65 -32.22 -0.84 -15.49
CA ASN A 65 -31.08 -1.08 -16.38
C ASN A 65 -29.77 -1.24 -15.58
N GLU A 66 -28.69 -1.60 -16.26
CA GLU A 66 -27.38 -1.84 -15.65
C GLU A 66 -26.77 -0.57 -15.02
N ALA A 67 -26.97 0.59 -15.64
CA ALA A 67 -26.45 1.86 -15.15
C ALA A 67 -27.10 2.25 -13.80
N GLU A 68 -28.42 2.12 -13.69
CA GLU A 68 -29.16 2.37 -12.45
C GLU A 68 -28.75 1.43 -11.33
N ARG A 69 -28.60 0.12 -11.63
CA ARG A 69 -28.14 -0.86 -10.63
C ARG A 69 -26.72 -0.54 -10.17
N SER A 70 -25.83 -0.23 -11.11
CA SER A 70 -24.44 0.11 -10.80
C SER A 70 -24.34 1.37 -9.94
N ALA A 71 -25.14 2.39 -10.24
CA ALA A 71 -25.19 3.62 -9.44
C ALA A 71 -25.68 3.34 -8.00
N GLN A 72 -26.74 2.55 -7.85
CA GLN A 72 -27.25 2.17 -6.53
C GLN A 72 -26.22 1.35 -5.72
N ILE A 73 -25.57 0.36 -6.35
CA ILE A 73 -24.52 -0.43 -5.70
C ILE A 73 -23.36 0.46 -5.27
N ARG A 74 -22.90 1.39 -6.14
CA ARG A 74 -21.83 2.34 -5.78
C ARG A 74 -22.21 3.23 -4.61
N GLU A 75 -23.45 3.70 -4.55
CA GLU A 75 -23.94 4.50 -3.42
C GLU A 75 -23.89 3.71 -2.12
N HIS A 76 -24.36 2.46 -2.15
CA HIS A 76 -24.37 1.59 -0.97
C HIS A 76 -22.97 1.08 -0.56
N THR A 77 -22.00 1.13 -1.45
CA THR A 77 -20.61 0.67 -1.20
C THR A 77 -19.60 1.81 -1.11
N LYS A 78 -20.06 3.07 -1.09
CA LYS A 78 -19.21 4.27 -1.11
C LYS A 78 -18.12 4.24 -0.04
N SER A 79 -18.49 3.99 1.22
CA SER A 79 -17.53 3.97 2.34
C SER A 79 -16.50 2.84 2.21
N SER A 80 -16.91 1.65 1.74
CA SER A 80 -15.99 0.54 1.48
C SER A 80 -15.02 0.86 0.34
N ARG A 81 -15.47 1.56 -0.69
CA ARG A 81 -14.63 2.03 -1.80
C ARG A 81 -13.64 3.11 -1.36
N GLU A 82 -14.05 4.06 -0.53
CA GLU A 82 -13.15 5.07 0.06
C GLU A 82 -12.09 4.43 0.98
N THR A 83 -12.49 3.41 1.74
CA THR A 83 -11.58 2.61 2.56
C THR A 83 -10.56 1.88 1.69
N LEU A 84 -11.02 1.25 0.61
CA LEU A 84 -10.14 0.56 -0.33
C LEU A 84 -9.14 1.52 -0.98
N GLN A 85 -9.58 2.71 -1.39
CA GLN A 85 -8.68 3.74 -1.93
C GLN A 85 -7.61 4.14 -0.91
N SER A 86 -7.98 4.31 0.35
CA SER A 86 -7.02 4.65 1.42
C SER A 86 -5.98 3.54 1.65
N LEU A 87 -6.39 2.27 1.49
CA LEU A 87 -5.49 1.12 1.57
C LEU A 87 -4.56 1.01 0.36
N GLU A 88 -5.06 1.34 -0.83
CA GLU A 88 -4.25 1.47 -2.05
C GLU A 88 -3.16 2.53 -1.89
N ASP A 89 -3.50 3.68 -1.33
CA ASP A 89 -2.54 4.74 -1.04
C ASP A 89 -1.50 4.28 -0.01
N ALA A 90 -1.91 3.53 1.03
CA ALA A 90 -0.98 2.98 2.02
C ALA A 90 0.04 1.98 1.42
N VAL A 91 -0.38 1.17 0.45
CA VAL A 91 0.52 0.29 -0.31
C VAL A 91 1.54 1.12 -1.10
N ILE A 92 1.08 2.17 -1.79
CA ILE A 92 1.97 3.06 -2.55
C ILE A 92 3.00 3.71 -1.63
N THR A 93 2.56 4.30 -0.51
CA THR A 93 3.45 4.94 0.47
C THR A 93 4.49 3.96 1.01
N SER A 94 4.07 2.76 1.42
CA SER A 94 4.98 1.74 1.95
C SER A 94 6.03 1.32 0.92
N ARG A 95 5.66 1.22 -0.36
CA ARG A 95 6.61 0.91 -1.46
C ARG A 95 7.59 2.04 -1.72
N LEU A 96 7.15 3.30 -1.60
CA LEU A 96 8.04 4.45 -1.73
C LEU A 96 9.08 4.48 -0.60
N GLU A 97 8.68 4.18 0.63
CA GLU A 97 9.60 4.06 1.78
C GLU A 97 10.64 2.96 1.56
N LEU A 98 10.21 1.78 1.12
CA LEU A 98 11.11 0.67 0.79
C LEU A 98 12.10 1.07 -0.31
N SER A 99 11.60 1.67 -1.40
CA SER A 99 12.44 2.12 -2.52
C SER A 99 13.47 3.14 -2.06
N LYS A 100 13.09 4.09 -1.19
CA LYS A 100 14.02 5.05 -0.60
C LYS A 100 15.17 4.35 0.14
N LEU A 101 14.89 3.37 0.99
CA LEU A 101 15.91 2.63 1.75
C LEU A 101 16.82 1.79 0.84
N GLN A 102 16.25 1.15 -0.19
CA GLN A 102 17.02 0.39 -1.18
C GLN A 102 17.96 1.30 -1.98
N ASN A 103 17.47 2.47 -2.40
CA ASN A 103 18.28 3.48 -3.08
C ASN A 103 19.37 4.01 -2.17
N GLU A 104 19.06 4.28 -0.89
CA GLU A 104 20.05 4.69 0.09
C GLU A 104 21.17 3.64 0.24
N LEU A 105 20.81 2.37 0.38
CA LEU A 105 21.79 1.27 0.46
C LEU A 105 22.65 1.19 -0.80
N ALA A 106 22.06 1.33 -1.99
CA ALA A 106 22.79 1.33 -3.25
C ALA A 106 23.79 2.49 -3.34
N SER A 107 23.35 3.70 -2.99
CA SER A 107 24.20 4.90 -2.95
C SER A 107 25.33 4.75 -1.94
N MET A 108 25.06 4.27 -0.73
CA MET A 108 26.10 4.07 0.29
C MET A 108 27.14 3.03 -0.11
N LYS A 109 26.72 1.92 -0.75
CA LYS A 109 27.66 0.93 -1.31
C LYS A 109 28.53 1.52 -2.41
N ALA A 110 27.97 2.36 -3.28
CA ALA A 110 28.73 3.03 -4.33
C ALA A 110 29.76 4.01 -3.74
N ILE A 111 29.38 4.82 -2.76
CA ILE A 111 30.27 5.76 -2.07
C ILE A 111 31.39 5.00 -1.35
N ALA A 112 31.06 3.92 -0.62
CA ALA A 112 32.06 3.12 0.09
C ALA A 112 33.14 2.55 -0.86
N ARG A 113 32.74 2.07 -2.04
CA ARG A 113 33.68 1.60 -3.08
C ARG A 113 34.57 2.72 -3.61
N LEU A 114 34.01 3.91 -3.86
CA LEU A 114 34.80 5.06 -4.30
C LEU A 114 35.87 5.45 -3.27
N LEU A 115 35.53 5.40 -1.99
CA LEU A 115 36.46 5.67 -0.89
C LEU A 115 37.53 4.58 -0.70
N GLU A 116 37.27 3.34 -1.12
CA GLU A 116 38.26 2.27 -1.14
C GLU A 116 39.26 2.44 -2.29
N VAL A 117 38.81 2.89 -3.46
CA VAL A 117 39.67 3.14 -4.64
C VAL A 117 40.54 4.39 -4.50
N SER A 118 40.15 5.34 -3.63
CA SER A 118 40.87 6.60 -3.40
C SER A 118 41.73 6.61 -2.13
N ALA A 119 41.81 5.49 -1.41
CA ALA A 119 42.68 5.27 -0.25
C ALA A 119 43.94 4.47 -0.65
#